data_AF-A0A2V8ZRG2-F1
#
_entry.id   AF-A0A2V8ZRG2-F1
#
_cell.length_a   1.000
_cell.length_b   1.000
_cell.length_c   1.000
_cell.angle_alpha   90.00
_cell.angle_beta   90.00
_cell.angle_gamma   90.00
#
_symmetry.space_group_name_H-M   'P 1'
#
loop_
_entity.id
_entity.type
_entity.pdbx_description
1 polymer ?
#
loop_
_entity_poly.entity_id
_entity_poly.type
_entity_poly.pdbx_seq_one_letter_code
_entity_poly.pdbx_strand_id
1 'polypeptide(L)'
;MIKPTAVLAILSTLAIPGGFAIRSQDTLDPLDKRLGGFELLNETFVDGLAKIDGQTELGIAVELPLKERLSDANISYVRFTSHVPGGTIQDVLNYLCSLDPRFSWSRYKQIINVYPRNTSVLGDKYFMNRRLSDTIVEISDPAEGIFSTTAALAGSLEQIAFSQSGALPGFSRPWSFSSDGRTLREAFDEIALHMGTGYGWTLGGANEFRVIRFHARLLPGGTPEAKGEAGSQEGSYIQVVSVAVEPHTIHAKDKPSQAVVKASLVVRGNIPSGSTATVELSTYSSEVPGVKLCYEKRIQMVALDSDFIGVEFPVTACPDTAQGKVLLGVTVQGATGHVMIKRTPSDKGQMSQLTIAVP
;
A
#
# COMPACT_ATOMS: atom_id res chain seq x y z
N MET A 1 69.89 -29.77 -32.43
CA MET A 1 70.37 -29.13 -31.19
C MET A 1 69.15 -28.87 -30.33
N ILE A 2 69.14 -29.49 -29.14
CA ILE A 2 68.27 -29.29 -27.96
C ILE A 2 66.74 -29.50 -28.15
N LYS A 3 66.26 -30.66 -27.68
CA LYS A 3 64.87 -30.95 -27.31
C LYS A 3 64.55 -30.23 -25.99
N PRO A 4 63.36 -29.64 -25.79
CA PRO A 4 62.91 -29.26 -24.46
C PRO A 4 62.06 -30.38 -23.85
N THR A 5 62.56 -30.81 -22.70
CA THR A 5 62.02 -31.74 -21.72
C THR A 5 60.72 -31.24 -21.11
N ALA A 6 59.76 -32.14 -20.91
CA ALA A 6 58.52 -31.88 -20.17
C ALA A 6 58.83 -31.47 -18.72
N VAL A 7 58.30 -30.32 -18.29
CA VAL A 7 58.32 -29.90 -16.88
C VAL A 7 57.03 -30.37 -16.22
N LEU A 8 57.21 -31.24 -15.23
CA LEU A 8 56.21 -31.76 -14.32
C LEU A 8 55.81 -30.66 -13.33
N ALA A 9 54.59 -30.14 -13.41
CA ALA A 9 54.02 -29.29 -12.36
C ALA A 9 53.24 -30.17 -11.39
N ILE A 10 53.77 -30.29 -10.17
CA ILE A 10 53.14 -30.99 -9.05
C ILE A 10 51.97 -30.12 -8.55
N LEU A 11 50.73 -30.52 -8.85
CA LEU A 11 49.55 -30.00 -8.16
C LEU A 11 49.48 -30.64 -6.77
N SER A 12 49.78 -29.86 -5.75
CA SER A 12 49.46 -30.21 -4.36
C SER A 12 47.95 -30.13 -4.17
N THR A 13 47.32 -31.30 -4.13
CA THR A 13 45.93 -31.51 -3.72
C THR A 13 45.76 -31.16 -2.25
N LEU A 14 45.08 -30.04 -1.96
CA LEU A 14 44.39 -29.85 -0.69
C LEU A 14 43.14 -30.74 -0.70
N ALA A 15 43.22 -31.87 0.01
CA ALA A 15 42.08 -32.70 0.32
C ALA A 15 41.15 -31.92 1.26
N ILE A 16 39.98 -31.51 0.76
CA ILE A 16 38.84 -31.15 1.62
C ILE A 16 37.95 -32.40 1.69
N PRO A 17 37.80 -33.03 2.87
CA PRO A 17 36.98 -34.21 3.03
C PRO A 17 35.49 -33.85 3.08
N GLY A 18 34.67 -34.71 2.52
CA GLY A 18 33.25 -34.82 2.88
C GLY A 18 32.31 -34.03 1.99
N GLY A 19 31.36 -34.74 1.39
CA GLY A 19 30.37 -34.19 0.48
C GLY A 19 29.61 -33.01 1.09
N PHE A 20 29.46 -31.97 0.28
CA PHE A 20 28.32 -31.08 0.42
C PHE A 20 27.10 -31.90 0.05
N ALA A 21 26.51 -32.55 1.06
CA ALA A 21 25.07 -32.69 1.10
C ALA A 21 24.52 -31.29 0.81
N ILE A 22 23.87 -31.14 -0.34
CA ILE A 22 22.92 -30.07 -0.57
C ILE A 22 21.94 -30.19 0.59
N ARG A 23 22.16 -29.39 1.64
CA ARG A 23 21.22 -29.25 2.73
C ARG A 23 20.01 -28.64 2.07
N SER A 24 19.00 -29.48 1.77
CA SER A 24 17.69 -29.02 1.36
C SER A 24 17.24 -28.03 2.42
N GLN A 25 17.37 -26.73 2.14
CA GLN A 25 16.79 -25.70 2.97
C GLN A 25 15.27 -25.92 2.91
N ASP A 26 14.75 -26.49 3.99
CA ASP A 26 13.36 -26.60 4.41
C ASP A 26 12.31 -26.66 3.29
N THR A 27 11.97 -27.88 2.87
CA THR A 27 10.81 -28.20 2.03
C THR A 27 9.47 -28.12 2.78
N LEU A 28 9.45 -27.53 3.99
CA LEU A 28 8.22 -27.33 4.75
C LEU A 28 7.42 -26.17 4.15
N ASP A 29 6.12 -26.41 3.93
CA ASP A 29 5.20 -25.33 3.55
C ASP A 29 5.32 -24.22 4.60
N PRO A 30 5.49 -22.95 4.20
CA PRO A 30 5.52 -21.84 5.16
C PRO A 30 4.35 -21.84 6.14
N LEU A 31 3.18 -22.35 5.73
CA LEU A 31 2.01 -22.48 6.61
C LEU A 31 2.23 -23.46 7.77
N ASP A 32 3.11 -24.45 7.62
CA ASP A 32 3.45 -25.45 8.63
C ASP A 32 4.47 -24.93 9.65
N LYS A 33 5.09 -23.76 9.39
CA LYS A 33 5.97 -23.11 10.36
C LYS A 33 5.20 -22.82 11.64
N ARG A 34 5.86 -23.04 12.79
CA ARG A 34 5.23 -22.86 14.09
C ARG A 34 5.45 -21.46 14.64
N LEU A 35 4.38 -20.87 15.16
CA LEU A 35 4.38 -19.59 15.86
C LEU A 35 4.21 -19.81 17.36
N GLY A 36 4.83 -18.95 18.15
CA GLY A 36 4.51 -18.82 19.57
C GLY A 36 3.10 -18.27 19.74
N GLY A 37 2.44 -18.64 20.85
CA GLY A 37 1.19 -18.00 21.24
C GLY A 37 1.40 -16.53 21.60
N PHE A 38 0.36 -15.73 21.51
CA PHE A 38 0.41 -14.30 21.85
C PHE A 38 -0.91 -13.82 22.43
N GLU A 39 -0.86 -12.76 23.23
CA GLU A 39 -2.06 -12.12 23.76
C GLU A 39 -2.63 -11.12 22.77
N LEU A 40 -3.96 -11.06 22.71
CA LEU A 40 -4.71 -9.92 22.23
C LEU A 40 -5.24 -9.16 23.45
N LEU A 41 -4.92 -7.88 23.59
CA LEU A 41 -5.32 -7.06 24.76
C LEU A 41 -6.15 -5.85 24.32
N ASN A 42 -7.47 -6.02 24.27
CA ASN A 42 -8.37 -5.03 23.66
C ASN A 42 -7.89 -4.66 22.24
N GLU A 43 -7.55 -5.67 21.45
CA GLU A 43 -6.95 -5.54 20.11
C GLU A 43 -7.87 -6.15 19.05
N THR A 44 -7.75 -5.71 17.81
CA THR A 44 -8.59 -6.17 16.69
C THR A 44 -8.03 -7.43 16.03
N PHE A 45 -8.83 -8.02 15.14
CA PHE A 45 -8.39 -9.10 14.26
C PHE A 45 -7.14 -8.72 13.43
N VAL A 46 -7.08 -7.48 12.92
CA VAL A 46 -5.94 -6.98 12.13
C VAL A 46 -4.67 -6.83 12.97
N ASP A 47 -4.81 -6.49 14.25
CA ASP A 47 -3.67 -6.48 15.19
C ASP A 47 -3.10 -7.89 15.39
N GLY A 48 -3.97 -8.90 15.44
CA GLY A 48 -3.54 -10.31 15.44
C GLY A 48 -2.76 -10.69 14.17
N LEU A 49 -3.21 -10.26 13.00
CA LEU A 49 -2.47 -10.46 11.75
C LEU A 49 -1.12 -9.75 11.76
N ALA A 50 -1.04 -8.52 12.29
CA ALA A 50 0.23 -7.80 12.40
C ALA A 50 1.24 -8.53 13.30
N LYS A 51 0.77 -9.23 14.35
CA LYS A 51 1.62 -10.09 15.20
C LYS A 51 2.10 -11.34 14.48
N ILE A 52 1.31 -11.90 13.55
CA ILE A 52 1.76 -12.98 12.65
C ILE A 52 2.82 -12.44 11.68
N ASP A 53 2.56 -11.30 11.03
CA ASP A 53 3.50 -10.68 10.09
C ASP A 53 4.86 -10.42 10.76
N GLY A 54 4.87 -9.87 11.98
CA GLY A 54 6.10 -9.63 12.75
C GLY A 54 6.90 -10.88 13.12
N GLN A 55 6.34 -12.08 12.97
CA GLN A 55 6.99 -13.36 13.25
C GLN A 55 7.27 -14.19 11.99
N THR A 56 6.93 -13.66 10.80
CA THR A 56 7.05 -14.41 9.54
C THR A 56 7.68 -13.58 8.43
N GLU A 57 8.02 -14.25 7.34
CA GLU A 57 8.44 -13.63 6.08
C GLU A 57 7.34 -13.69 5.01
N LEU A 58 6.12 -14.10 5.40
CA LEU A 58 4.99 -14.16 4.51
C LEU A 58 4.43 -12.75 4.31
N GLY A 59 4.03 -12.44 3.08
CA GLY A 59 3.24 -11.25 2.84
C GLY A 59 1.83 -11.45 3.38
N ILE A 60 1.26 -10.43 4.02
CA ILE A 60 -0.13 -10.44 4.45
C ILE A 60 -0.90 -9.41 3.63
N ALA A 61 -1.89 -9.89 2.87
CA ALA A 61 -2.84 -9.07 2.16
C ALA A 61 -4.18 -9.03 2.94
N VAL A 62 -4.71 -7.84 3.18
CA VAL A 62 -5.91 -7.65 4.01
C VAL A 62 -6.97 -6.85 3.26
N GLU A 63 -8.12 -7.45 3.05
CA GLU A 63 -9.32 -6.75 2.61
C GLU A 63 -10.19 -6.44 3.82
N LEU A 64 -10.32 -5.15 4.11
CA LEU A 64 -11.20 -4.67 5.16
C LEU A 64 -12.64 -4.63 4.66
N PRO A 65 -13.64 -4.84 5.54
CA PRO A 65 -15.03 -4.57 5.22
C PRO A 65 -15.17 -3.15 4.66
N LEU A 66 -15.82 -3.03 3.51
CA LEU A 66 -16.05 -1.75 2.85
C LEU A 66 -17.38 -1.17 3.32
N LYS A 67 -17.41 0.14 3.48
CA LYS A 67 -18.67 0.89 3.63
C LYS A 67 -19.48 0.83 2.34
N GLU A 68 -20.77 1.13 2.38
CA GLU A 68 -21.51 1.35 1.14
C GLU A 68 -21.06 2.66 0.47
N ARG A 69 -20.99 3.75 1.24
CA ARG A 69 -20.54 5.07 0.79
C ARG A 69 -19.42 5.62 1.65
N LEU A 70 -18.61 6.53 1.09
CA LEU A 70 -17.53 7.16 1.84
C LEU A 70 -18.03 7.97 3.05
N SER A 71 -19.19 8.59 2.90
CA SER A 71 -19.84 9.42 3.92
C SER A 71 -20.50 8.60 5.04
N ASP A 72 -20.63 7.29 4.87
CA ASP A 72 -21.22 6.43 5.89
C ASP A 72 -20.30 6.32 7.11
N ALA A 73 -20.93 5.97 8.23
CA ALA A 73 -20.23 5.70 9.47
C ALA A 73 -19.13 4.64 9.26
N ASN A 74 -18.06 4.80 10.03
CA ASN A 74 -16.96 3.87 10.10
C ASN A 74 -17.43 2.48 10.57
N ILE A 75 -16.80 1.42 10.05
CA ILE A 75 -17.18 0.04 10.36
C ILE A 75 -16.40 -0.38 11.59
N SER A 76 -17.07 -0.39 12.75
CA SER A 76 -16.44 -0.80 13.99
C SER A 76 -15.85 -2.22 13.90
N TYR A 77 -14.55 -2.32 14.21
CA TYR A 77 -13.85 -3.59 14.33
C TYR A 77 -14.03 -4.15 15.74
N VAL A 78 -14.40 -5.43 15.80
CA VAL A 78 -14.50 -6.14 17.07
C VAL A 78 -13.11 -6.18 17.72
N ARG A 79 -13.07 -5.83 19.01
CA ARG A 79 -11.85 -5.87 19.82
C ARG A 79 -11.94 -7.06 20.77
N PHE A 80 -10.81 -7.74 20.95
CA PHE A 80 -10.68 -8.98 21.68
C PHE A 80 -9.68 -8.80 22.82
N THR A 81 -10.01 -9.41 23.96
CA THR A 81 -9.04 -9.75 24.99
C THR A 81 -8.98 -11.26 25.08
N SER A 82 -7.95 -11.89 24.51
CA SER A 82 -7.84 -13.34 24.40
C SER A 82 -6.40 -13.79 24.25
N HIS A 83 -6.09 -14.98 24.78
CA HIS A 83 -4.84 -15.68 24.47
C HIS A 83 -4.99 -16.45 23.16
N VAL A 84 -4.22 -16.08 22.14
CA VAL A 84 -4.12 -16.84 20.89
C VAL A 84 -3.11 -17.97 21.10
N PRO A 85 -3.55 -19.25 21.05
CA PRO A 85 -2.65 -20.37 21.26
C PRO A 85 -1.61 -20.44 20.13
N GLY A 86 -0.38 -20.83 20.49
CA GLY A 86 0.65 -21.14 19.50
C GLY A 86 0.30 -22.39 18.69
N GLY A 87 0.89 -22.53 17.51
CA GLY A 87 0.52 -23.59 16.56
C GLY A 87 1.24 -23.41 15.23
N THR A 88 0.79 -24.09 14.18
CA THR A 88 1.20 -23.73 12.81
C THR A 88 0.62 -22.36 12.43
N ILE A 89 1.17 -21.67 11.43
CA ILE A 89 0.58 -20.42 10.93
C ILE A 89 -0.88 -20.64 10.54
N GLN A 90 -1.18 -21.77 9.92
CA GLN A 90 -2.56 -22.16 9.58
C GLN A 90 -3.46 -22.26 10.83
N ASP A 91 -3.00 -22.90 11.91
CA ASP A 91 -3.78 -23.02 13.15
C ASP A 91 -4.08 -21.65 13.75
N VAL A 92 -3.07 -20.77 13.77
CA VAL A 92 -3.21 -19.40 14.31
C VAL A 92 -4.18 -18.58 13.46
N LEU A 93 -4.09 -18.65 12.12
CA LEU A 93 -5.02 -17.96 11.20
C LEU A 93 -6.45 -18.46 11.37
N ASN A 94 -6.63 -19.78 11.49
CA ASN A 94 -7.93 -20.40 11.74
C ASN A 94 -8.51 -19.95 13.10
N TYR A 95 -7.67 -19.87 14.13
CA TYR A 95 -8.08 -19.37 15.44
C TYR A 95 -8.50 -17.90 15.36
N LEU A 96 -7.73 -17.03 14.72
CA LEU A 96 -8.12 -15.63 14.51
C LEU A 96 -9.46 -15.52 13.76
N CYS A 97 -9.66 -16.32 12.70
CA CYS A 97 -10.94 -16.31 11.96
C CYS A 97 -12.11 -16.90 12.76
N SER A 98 -11.83 -17.69 13.80
CA SER A 98 -12.85 -18.14 14.75
C SER A 98 -13.27 -17.04 15.75
N LEU A 99 -12.35 -16.11 16.07
CA LEU A 99 -12.65 -14.93 16.89
C LEU A 99 -13.50 -13.90 16.14
N ASP A 100 -13.17 -13.63 14.86
CA ASP A 100 -13.96 -12.77 13.99
C ASP A 100 -14.48 -13.55 12.76
N PRO A 101 -15.67 -14.18 12.84
CA PRO A 101 -16.20 -15.05 11.78
C PRO A 101 -16.54 -14.29 10.49
N ARG A 102 -16.50 -12.95 10.51
CA ARG A 102 -16.66 -12.11 9.31
C ARG A 102 -15.53 -12.32 8.33
N PHE A 103 -14.35 -12.78 8.78
CA PHE A 103 -13.20 -13.01 7.92
C PHE A 103 -13.02 -14.48 7.53
N SER A 104 -12.36 -14.66 6.40
CA SER A 104 -11.81 -15.91 5.91
C SER A 104 -10.41 -15.61 5.35
N TRP A 105 -9.62 -16.65 5.13
CA TRP A 105 -8.32 -16.50 4.50
C TRP A 105 -8.09 -17.53 3.39
N SER A 106 -7.16 -17.21 2.50
CA SER A 106 -6.61 -18.11 1.50
C SER A 106 -5.12 -17.82 1.31
N ARG A 107 -4.44 -18.65 0.53
CA ARG A 107 -3.02 -18.46 0.22
C ARG A 107 -2.82 -18.34 -1.28
N TYR A 108 -2.01 -17.36 -1.67
CA TYR A 108 -1.45 -17.25 -3.02
C TYR A 108 0.09 -17.21 -2.92
N LYS A 109 0.76 -18.31 -3.30
CA LYS A 109 2.22 -18.46 -3.15
C LYS A 109 2.68 -18.14 -1.71
N GLN A 110 3.45 -17.07 -1.50
CA GLN A 110 3.96 -16.60 -0.21
C GLN A 110 3.10 -15.49 0.42
N ILE A 111 1.92 -15.21 -0.14
CA ILE A 111 0.98 -14.21 0.36
C ILE A 111 -0.21 -14.90 1.03
N ILE A 112 -0.51 -14.48 2.25
CA ILE A 112 -1.74 -14.82 2.98
C ILE A 112 -2.77 -13.73 2.68
N ASN A 113 -3.84 -14.10 2.00
CA ASN A 113 -4.96 -13.23 1.74
C ASN A 113 -6.01 -13.39 2.82
N VAL A 114 -6.41 -12.30 3.45
CA VAL A 114 -7.46 -12.28 4.46
C VAL A 114 -8.56 -11.33 4.01
N TYR A 115 -9.78 -11.81 3.95
CA TYR A 115 -10.88 -11.10 3.30
C TYR A 115 -12.24 -11.38 3.95
N PRO A 116 -13.25 -10.51 3.75
CA PRO A 116 -14.58 -10.73 4.29
C PRO A 116 -15.21 -11.99 3.66
N ARG A 117 -15.75 -12.88 4.50
CA ARG A 117 -16.27 -14.20 4.09
C ARG A 117 -17.40 -14.12 3.07
N ASN A 118 -18.20 -13.06 3.11
CA ASN A 118 -19.30 -12.84 2.16
C ASN A 118 -18.81 -12.66 0.70
N THR A 119 -17.55 -12.28 0.50
CA THR A 119 -16.98 -12.08 -0.84
C THR A 119 -16.92 -13.37 -1.65
N SER A 120 -16.74 -14.52 -1.02
CA SER A 120 -16.78 -15.83 -1.68
C SER A 120 -18.16 -16.14 -2.27
N VAL A 121 -19.23 -15.64 -1.63
CA VAL A 121 -20.62 -15.82 -2.12
C VAL A 121 -20.88 -14.90 -3.32
N LEU A 122 -20.30 -13.70 -3.31
CA LEU A 122 -20.45 -12.73 -4.40
C LEU A 122 -19.71 -13.15 -5.67
N GLY A 123 -18.68 -14.01 -5.57
CA GLY A 123 -17.92 -14.48 -6.72
C GLY A 123 -17.31 -13.31 -7.49
N ASP A 124 -17.39 -13.34 -8.81
CA ASP A 124 -16.89 -12.30 -9.73
C ASP A 124 -17.59 -10.95 -9.62
N LYS A 125 -18.73 -10.85 -8.92
CA LYS A 125 -19.38 -9.55 -8.64
C LYS A 125 -18.61 -8.72 -7.63
N TYR A 126 -17.78 -9.37 -6.82
CA TYR A 126 -16.94 -8.68 -5.85
C TYR A 126 -15.64 -8.19 -6.50
N PHE A 127 -15.30 -6.94 -6.23
CA PHE A 127 -14.20 -6.20 -6.87
C PHE A 127 -12.89 -7.00 -6.98
N MET A 128 -12.40 -7.59 -5.88
CA MET A 128 -11.12 -8.32 -5.88
C MET A 128 -11.17 -9.69 -6.56
N ASN A 129 -12.36 -10.24 -6.77
CA ASN A 129 -12.58 -11.52 -7.44
C ASN A 129 -12.76 -11.37 -8.95
N ARG A 130 -12.92 -10.14 -9.46
CA ARG A 130 -13.08 -9.89 -10.88
C ARG A 130 -11.83 -10.30 -11.64
N ARG A 131 -12.05 -10.93 -12.79
CA ARG A 131 -10.97 -11.31 -13.70
C ARG A 131 -10.52 -10.13 -14.52
N LEU A 132 -9.22 -10.06 -14.73
CA LEU A 132 -8.60 -9.12 -15.65
C LEU A 132 -8.83 -9.59 -17.09
N SER A 133 -8.89 -8.64 -18.02
CA SER A 133 -8.83 -8.94 -19.46
C SER A 133 -7.46 -9.51 -19.78
N ASP A 134 -7.35 -10.47 -20.70
CA ASP A 134 -6.07 -11.07 -21.10
C ASP A 134 -5.23 -10.03 -21.85
N THR A 135 -4.27 -9.42 -21.13
CA THR A 135 -3.40 -8.34 -21.61
C THR A 135 -2.07 -8.39 -20.87
N ILE A 136 -1.08 -7.67 -21.39
CA ILE A 136 0.13 -7.37 -20.64
C ILE A 136 -0.16 -6.13 -19.79
N VAL A 137 0.09 -6.24 -18.48
CA VAL A 137 0.05 -5.10 -17.55
C VAL A 137 1.46 -4.60 -17.35
N GLU A 138 1.73 -3.37 -17.77
CA GLU A 138 3.01 -2.70 -17.56
C GLU A 138 2.99 -1.91 -16.24
N ILE A 139 4.08 -2.03 -15.48
CA ILE A 139 4.20 -1.43 -14.16
C ILE A 139 5.58 -0.79 -13.99
N SER A 140 5.60 0.54 -13.86
CA SER A 140 6.83 1.28 -13.58
C SER A 140 7.14 1.34 -12.07
N ASP A 141 6.10 1.42 -11.24
CA ASP A 141 6.17 1.47 -9.78
C ASP A 141 4.90 0.86 -9.14
N PRO A 142 4.90 0.57 -7.82
CA PRO A 142 3.75 -0.04 -7.16
C PRO A 142 2.45 0.77 -7.24
N ALA A 143 2.52 2.10 -7.26
CA ALA A 143 1.35 2.96 -7.38
C ALA A 143 0.74 2.87 -8.78
N GLU A 144 1.57 2.96 -9.82
CA GLU A 144 1.16 2.74 -11.22
C GLU A 144 0.59 1.32 -11.39
N GLY A 145 1.16 0.33 -10.71
CA GLY A 145 0.69 -1.06 -10.76
C GLY A 145 -0.76 -1.22 -10.34
N ILE A 146 -1.20 -0.49 -9.32
CA ILE A 146 -2.61 -0.50 -8.89
C ILE A 146 -3.52 0.07 -9.97
N PHE A 147 -3.15 1.21 -10.55
CA PHE A 147 -3.96 1.85 -11.59
C PHE A 147 -3.98 1.04 -12.90
N SER A 148 -2.82 0.58 -13.39
CA SER A 148 -2.71 -0.23 -14.60
C SER A 148 -3.45 -1.56 -14.49
N THR A 149 -3.36 -2.23 -13.33
CA THR A 149 -4.07 -3.50 -13.12
C THR A 149 -5.57 -3.29 -13.01
N THR A 150 -6.02 -2.25 -12.30
CA THR A 150 -7.45 -1.95 -12.19
C THR A 150 -8.04 -1.52 -13.53
N ALA A 151 -7.27 -0.79 -14.34
CA ALA A 151 -7.64 -0.42 -15.70
C ALA A 151 -7.83 -1.62 -16.63
N ALA A 152 -7.17 -2.76 -16.36
CA ALA A 152 -7.31 -3.98 -17.13
C ALA A 152 -8.60 -4.78 -16.81
N LEU A 153 -9.40 -4.33 -15.84
CA LEU A 153 -10.72 -4.93 -15.56
C LEU A 153 -11.66 -4.73 -16.75
N ALA A 154 -12.26 -5.83 -17.22
CA ALA A 154 -13.26 -5.76 -18.26
C ALA A 154 -14.50 -4.97 -17.80
N GLY A 155 -14.87 -3.91 -18.54
CA GLY A 155 -16.19 -3.29 -18.48
C GLY A 155 -16.49 -2.31 -17.33
N SER A 156 -15.49 -1.71 -16.67
CA SER A 156 -15.79 -0.71 -15.63
C SER A 156 -14.70 0.35 -15.44
N LEU A 157 -15.11 1.61 -15.26
CA LEU A 157 -14.30 2.62 -14.57
C LEU A 157 -14.49 2.44 -13.07
N GLU A 158 -13.41 2.13 -12.36
CA GLU A 158 -13.42 1.98 -10.90
C GLU A 158 -12.81 3.22 -10.26
N GLN A 159 -13.47 3.74 -9.22
CA GLN A 159 -12.88 4.80 -8.41
C GLN A 159 -11.99 4.15 -7.34
N ILE A 160 -10.69 4.22 -7.59
CA ILE A 160 -9.66 3.68 -6.72
C ILE A 160 -8.63 4.75 -6.38
N ALA A 161 -8.19 4.80 -5.14
CA ALA A 161 -7.05 5.60 -4.71
C ALA A 161 -5.90 4.72 -4.20
N PHE A 162 -4.69 5.18 -4.45
CA PHE A 162 -3.49 4.64 -3.83
C PHE A 162 -3.14 5.44 -2.57
N SER A 163 -2.93 4.75 -1.45
CA SER A 163 -2.44 5.36 -0.22
C SER A 163 -1.14 4.73 0.22
N GLN A 164 -0.10 5.54 0.36
CA GLN A 164 1.20 5.11 0.89
C GLN A 164 1.42 5.69 2.29
N SER A 165 2.15 4.95 3.13
CA SER A 165 2.72 5.49 4.37
C SER A 165 4.19 5.08 4.44
N GLY A 166 5.08 6.07 4.53
CA GLY A 166 6.53 5.85 4.48
C GLY A 166 7.07 5.66 3.06
N ALA A 167 8.39 5.42 2.94
CA ALA A 167 8.99 5.10 1.66
C ALA A 167 8.78 3.61 1.35
N LEU A 168 7.95 3.30 0.35
CA LEU A 168 8.03 2.01 -0.32
C LEU A 168 9.23 2.08 -1.27
N PRO A 169 10.12 1.08 -1.29
CA PRO A 169 11.08 1.00 -2.37
C PRO A 169 10.28 0.89 -3.67
N GLY A 170 10.51 1.85 -4.58
CA GLY A 170 10.07 1.70 -5.95
C GLY A 170 10.70 0.45 -6.57
N PHE A 171 10.22 0.04 -7.74
CA PHE A 171 10.87 -1.05 -8.45
C PHE A 171 12.26 -0.61 -8.92
N SER A 172 13.24 -1.52 -8.81
CA SER A 172 14.60 -1.28 -9.32
C SER A 172 14.62 -1.13 -10.85
N ARG A 173 13.59 -1.64 -11.53
CA ARG A 173 13.31 -1.46 -12.95
C ARG A 173 11.81 -1.64 -13.21
N PRO A 174 11.25 -1.02 -14.26
CA PRO A 174 9.92 -1.35 -14.73
C PRO A 174 9.77 -2.85 -15.00
N TRP A 175 8.58 -3.36 -14.78
CA TRP A 175 8.23 -4.78 -14.92
C TRP A 175 6.86 -4.93 -15.56
N SER A 176 6.60 -6.07 -16.16
CA SER A 176 5.29 -6.41 -16.70
C SER A 176 4.94 -7.87 -16.44
N PHE A 177 3.65 -8.15 -16.34
CA PHE A 177 3.15 -9.52 -16.24
C PHE A 177 1.94 -9.70 -17.17
N SER A 178 1.76 -10.93 -17.65
CA SER A 178 0.53 -11.30 -18.34
C SER A 178 -0.58 -11.43 -17.32
N SER A 179 -1.73 -10.81 -17.54
CA SER A 179 -2.89 -10.93 -16.67
C SER A 179 -3.68 -12.22 -16.85
N ASP A 180 -3.35 -13.06 -17.84
CA ASP A 180 -4.11 -14.25 -18.30
C ASP A 180 -5.03 -14.88 -17.24
N GLY A 181 -6.32 -14.53 -17.31
CA GLY A 181 -7.39 -15.04 -16.45
C GLY A 181 -7.25 -14.78 -14.94
N ARG A 182 -6.26 -14.02 -14.47
CA ARG A 182 -6.04 -13.71 -13.05
C ARG A 182 -7.14 -12.84 -12.49
N THR A 183 -7.44 -13.02 -11.20
CA THR A 183 -8.26 -12.04 -10.49
C THR A 183 -7.45 -10.80 -10.10
N LEU A 184 -8.14 -9.70 -9.81
CA LEU A 184 -7.51 -8.49 -9.31
C LEU A 184 -6.69 -8.74 -8.04
N ARG A 185 -7.19 -9.60 -7.13
CA ARG A 185 -6.45 -10.07 -5.95
C ARG A 185 -5.11 -10.70 -6.32
N GLU A 186 -5.13 -11.69 -7.20
CA GLU A 186 -3.93 -12.42 -7.60
C GLU A 186 -2.93 -11.48 -8.29
N ALA A 187 -3.41 -10.50 -9.05
CA ALA A 187 -2.54 -9.51 -9.66
C ALA A 187 -1.87 -8.58 -8.62
N PHE A 188 -2.59 -8.11 -7.60
CA PHE A 188 -1.96 -7.36 -6.51
C PHE A 188 -1.00 -8.21 -5.68
N ASP A 189 -1.29 -9.50 -5.50
CA ASP A 189 -0.35 -10.44 -4.88
C ASP A 189 0.94 -10.59 -5.70
N GLU A 190 0.86 -10.68 -7.03
CA GLU A 190 2.05 -10.71 -7.90
C GLU A 190 2.87 -9.43 -7.80
N ILE A 191 2.22 -8.27 -7.70
CA ILE A 191 2.91 -6.98 -7.48
C ILE A 191 3.62 -6.98 -6.13
N ALA A 192 2.94 -7.39 -5.05
CA ALA A 192 3.53 -7.45 -3.72
C ALA A 192 4.73 -8.42 -3.69
N LEU A 193 4.62 -9.59 -4.31
CA LEU A 193 5.72 -10.54 -4.43
C LEU A 193 6.92 -9.96 -5.18
N HIS A 194 6.68 -9.13 -6.20
CA HIS A 194 7.74 -8.44 -6.93
C HIS A 194 8.44 -7.35 -6.10
N MET A 195 7.72 -6.71 -5.17
CA MET A 195 8.31 -5.74 -4.22
C MET A 195 9.29 -6.41 -3.25
N GLY A 196 9.10 -7.71 -2.96
CA GLY A 196 10.01 -8.53 -2.20
C GLY A 196 9.31 -9.37 -1.12
N THR A 197 10.10 -10.14 -0.40
CA THR A 197 9.61 -11.00 0.70
C THR A 197 8.96 -10.15 1.81
N GLY A 198 7.83 -10.63 2.35
CA GLY A 198 7.08 -9.97 3.43
C GLY A 198 6.18 -8.80 2.99
N TYR A 199 6.28 -8.35 1.74
CA TYR A 199 5.39 -7.31 1.24
C TYR A 199 3.96 -7.83 1.09
N GLY A 200 3.00 -6.98 1.43
CA GLY A 200 1.58 -7.24 1.29
C GLY A 200 0.83 -5.98 0.89
N TRP A 201 -0.49 -6.08 0.89
CA TRP A 201 -1.35 -4.95 0.55
C TRP A 201 -2.61 -4.90 1.42
N THR A 202 -3.23 -3.73 1.49
CA THR A 202 -4.49 -3.53 2.21
C THR A 202 -5.50 -2.86 1.28
N LEU A 203 -6.73 -3.37 1.29
CA LEU A 203 -7.89 -2.74 0.69
C LEU A 203 -8.81 -2.20 1.79
N GLY A 204 -9.27 -0.96 1.65
CA GLY A 204 -10.30 -0.36 2.50
C GLY A 204 -11.11 0.70 1.76
N GLY A 205 -11.83 1.53 2.51
CA GLY A 205 -12.68 2.60 1.96
C GLY A 205 -14.15 2.20 1.88
N ALA A 206 -14.77 2.45 0.73
CA ALA A 206 -16.17 2.19 0.45
C ALA A 206 -16.35 1.45 -0.89
N ASN A 207 -17.53 0.87 -1.11
CA ASN A 207 -17.89 0.20 -2.36
C ASN A 207 -17.82 1.16 -3.56
N GLU A 208 -18.18 2.43 -3.36
CA GLU A 208 -18.08 3.46 -4.39
C GLU A 208 -16.67 4.05 -4.57
N PHE A 209 -15.77 3.82 -3.60
CA PHE A 209 -14.42 4.39 -3.62
C PHE A 209 -13.45 3.56 -2.77
N ARG A 210 -12.53 2.86 -3.45
CA ARG A 210 -11.64 1.89 -2.80
C ARG A 210 -10.25 2.46 -2.62
N VAL A 211 -9.66 2.25 -1.46
CA VAL A 211 -8.29 2.67 -1.16
C VAL A 211 -7.42 1.43 -1.06
N ILE A 212 -6.39 1.38 -1.89
CA ILE A 212 -5.42 0.28 -1.93
C ILE A 212 -4.06 0.81 -1.49
N ARG A 213 -3.35 0.01 -0.71
CA ARG A 213 -2.02 0.32 -0.17
C ARG A 213 -1.12 -0.90 -0.28
N PHE A 214 0.13 -0.73 -0.69
CA PHE A 214 1.18 -1.72 -0.44
C PHE A 214 1.92 -1.40 0.86
N HIS A 215 2.42 -2.43 1.54
CA HIS A 215 3.19 -2.28 2.77
C HIS A 215 4.30 -3.33 2.86
N ALA A 216 5.44 -2.95 3.44
CA ALA A 216 6.51 -3.89 3.78
C ALA A 216 6.15 -4.74 5.01
N ARG A 217 5.34 -4.17 5.93
CA ARG A 217 4.81 -4.82 7.12
C ARG A 217 3.43 -4.27 7.45
N LEU A 218 2.55 -5.13 7.92
CA LEU A 218 1.25 -4.78 8.47
C LEU A 218 1.45 -4.18 9.87
N LEU A 219 1.12 -2.90 10.01
CA LEU A 219 1.28 -2.22 11.30
C LEU A 219 0.11 -2.54 12.23
N PRO A 220 0.35 -2.77 13.53
CA PRO A 220 -0.70 -2.77 14.54
C PRO A 220 -1.45 -1.44 14.51
N GLY A 221 -2.77 -1.50 14.53
CA GLY A 221 -3.64 -0.36 14.28
C GLY A 221 -3.68 0.10 12.81
N GLY A 222 -3.27 -0.76 11.88
CA GLY A 222 -3.20 -0.47 10.45
C GLY A 222 -4.56 -0.36 9.74
N THR A 223 -5.67 -0.64 10.41
CA THR A 223 -6.99 -0.22 9.90
C THR A 223 -7.04 1.32 9.87
N PRO A 224 -7.63 1.96 8.84
CA PRO A 224 -7.84 3.41 8.81
C PRO A 224 -8.52 4.01 10.06
N GLU A 225 -9.05 3.16 10.96
CA GLU A 225 -9.74 3.49 12.20
C GLU A 225 -8.91 3.40 13.49
N ALA A 226 -7.68 2.87 13.52
CA ALA A 226 -7.06 2.60 14.83
C ALA A 226 -6.43 3.82 15.54
N LYS A 227 -6.56 5.02 14.99
CA LYS A 227 -6.38 6.26 15.77
C LYS A 227 -7.43 7.28 15.36
N GLY A 228 -8.58 7.22 16.02
CA GLY A 228 -9.49 8.35 16.09
C GLY A 228 -10.97 7.99 15.97
N GLU A 229 -11.50 7.26 16.95
CA GLU A 229 -12.87 7.57 17.36
C GLU A 229 -12.83 8.84 18.22
N ALA A 230 -13.76 9.72 17.88
CA ALA A 230 -13.94 11.05 18.42
C ALA A 230 -14.25 11.01 19.92
N GLY A 231 -13.21 11.23 20.73
CA GLY A 231 -13.36 11.96 21.98
C GLY A 231 -13.20 13.44 21.68
N SER A 232 -14.21 14.24 22.01
CA SER A 232 -14.12 15.68 22.12
C SER A 232 -13.08 16.07 23.19
N GLN A 233 -11.79 16.09 22.82
CA GLN A 233 -10.74 16.62 23.66
C GLN A 233 -9.93 17.67 22.91
N GLU A 234 -9.87 18.85 23.51
CA GLU A 234 -9.00 19.96 23.16
C GLU A 234 -7.54 19.49 23.20
N GLY A 235 -7.01 19.03 22.07
CA GLY A 235 -5.62 18.64 21.90
C GLY A 235 -4.99 19.37 20.72
N SER A 236 -3.67 19.50 20.74
CA SER A 236 -2.88 20.05 19.65
C SER A 236 -3.07 19.23 18.38
N TYR A 237 -3.48 19.84 17.26
CA TYR A 237 -3.73 19.13 16.00
C TYR A 237 -3.26 19.89 14.76
N ILE A 238 -3.04 19.13 13.69
CA ILE A 238 -2.83 19.60 12.32
C ILE A 238 -3.91 19.04 11.40
N GLN A 239 -4.37 19.86 10.46
CA GLN A 239 -5.43 19.52 9.50
C GLN A 239 -5.14 20.12 8.13
N VAL A 240 -5.31 19.35 7.06
CA VAL A 240 -5.36 19.90 5.69
C VAL A 240 -6.75 20.51 5.46
N VAL A 241 -6.80 21.82 5.22
CA VAL A 241 -8.05 22.59 5.08
C VAL A 241 -8.37 22.96 3.63
N SER A 242 -7.36 23.03 2.76
CA SER A 242 -7.59 23.21 1.32
C SER A 242 -6.46 22.60 0.49
N VAL A 243 -6.82 22.16 -0.71
CA VAL A 243 -5.91 21.77 -1.78
C VAL A 243 -6.37 22.46 -3.07
N ALA A 244 -5.46 23.16 -3.72
CA ALA A 244 -5.67 23.85 -5.00
C ALA A 244 -4.58 23.45 -5.99
N VAL A 245 -4.85 23.60 -7.28
CA VAL A 245 -3.90 23.27 -8.35
C VAL A 245 -3.83 24.45 -9.30
N GLU A 246 -2.63 24.94 -9.59
CA GLU A 246 -2.42 26.07 -10.48
C GLU A 246 -1.28 25.83 -11.47
N PRO A 247 -1.53 25.91 -12.80
CA PRO A 247 -2.83 26.00 -13.46
C PRO A 247 -3.62 24.66 -13.38
N HIS A 248 -4.94 24.74 -13.50
CA HIS A 248 -5.83 23.55 -13.53
C HIS A 248 -5.72 22.73 -14.83
N THR A 249 -4.94 23.19 -15.80
CA THR A 249 -4.68 22.48 -17.06
C THR A 249 -3.20 22.58 -17.41
N ILE A 250 -2.58 21.44 -17.73
CA ILE A 250 -1.21 21.35 -18.23
C ILE A 250 -1.12 20.47 -19.47
N HIS A 251 -0.04 20.61 -20.22
CA HIS A 251 0.21 19.90 -21.47
C HIS A 251 1.50 19.09 -21.42
N ALA A 252 1.49 17.88 -21.99
CA ALA A 252 2.69 17.04 -22.05
C ALA A 252 3.79 17.60 -22.98
N LYS A 253 3.37 18.30 -24.05
CA LYS A 253 4.25 18.75 -25.15
C LYS A 253 4.20 20.26 -25.41
N ASP A 254 3.39 21.01 -24.67
CA ASP A 254 3.23 22.46 -24.82
C ASP A 254 3.18 23.15 -23.44
N LYS A 255 3.07 24.47 -23.39
CA LYS A 255 2.97 25.25 -22.17
C LYS A 255 1.51 25.56 -21.83
N PRO A 256 1.13 25.58 -20.54
CA PRO A 256 1.98 25.23 -19.39
C PRO A 256 2.16 23.71 -19.28
N SER A 257 3.39 23.23 -19.05
CA SER A 257 3.67 21.78 -18.86
C SER A 257 3.78 21.35 -17.40
N GLN A 258 3.61 22.32 -16.49
CA GLN A 258 3.78 22.17 -15.06
C GLN A 258 2.63 22.84 -14.32
N ALA A 259 2.18 22.19 -13.24
CA ALA A 259 1.28 22.76 -12.25
C ALA A 259 1.93 22.72 -10.86
N VAL A 260 1.40 23.52 -9.96
CA VAL A 260 1.74 23.50 -8.54
C VAL A 260 0.49 23.13 -7.76
N VAL A 261 0.57 22.03 -7.00
CA VAL A 261 -0.47 21.67 -6.03
C VAL A 261 -0.17 22.41 -4.74
N LYS A 262 -1.06 23.32 -4.34
CA LYS A 262 -0.94 24.14 -3.14
C LYS A 262 -1.87 23.58 -2.06
N ALA A 263 -1.32 23.15 -0.94
CA ALA A 263 -2.08 22.72 0.22
C ALA A 263 -1.96 23.74 1.35
N SER A 264 -3.08 24.01 2.00
CA SER A 264 -3.13 24.80 3.22
C SER A 264 -3.39 23.89 4.41
N LEU A 265 -2.54 23.99 5.42
CA LEU A 265 -2.68 23.26 6.67
C LEU A 265 -2.94 24.25 7.80
N VAL A 266 -3.87 23.90 8.68
CA VAL A 266 -4.13 24.62 9.92
C VAL A 266 -3.56 23.81 11.08
N VAL A 267 -2.85 24.51 11.95
CA VAL A 267 -2.30 23.98 13.20
C VAL A 267 -3.01 24.69 14.36
N ARG A 268 -3.45 23.92 15.36
CA ARG A 268 -4.19 24.45 16.52
C ARG A 268 -3.72 23.77 17.80
N GLY A 269 -3.82 24.50 18.92
CA GLY A 269 -3.41 24.04 20.24
C GLY A 269 -1.98 24.46 20.61
N ASN A 270 -1.48 23.94 21.72
CA ASN A 270 -0.13 24.24 22.22
C ASN A 270 0.89 23.30 21.57
N ILE A 271 1.57 23.75 20.51
CA ILE A 271 2.52 22.93 19.76
C ILE A 271 3.91 23.00 20.42
N PRO A 272 4.51 21.86 20.82
CA PRO A 272 5.87 21.88 21.34
C PRO A 272 6.85 22.44 20.30
N SER A 273 7.78 23.29 20.76
CA SER A 273 8.82 23.85 19.89
C SER A 273 9.62 22.74 19.20
N GLY A 274 9.89 22.91 17.91
CA GLY A 274 10.60 21.92 17.08
C GLY A 274 9.72 20.77 16.57
N SER A 275 8.40 20.79 16.81
CA SER A 275 7.48 19.81 16.22
C SER A 275 7.42 19.97 14.70
N THR A 276 7.26 18.84 14.00
CA THR A 276 7.21 18.74 12.55
C THR A 276 6.08 17.82 12.11
N ALA A 277 5.59 18.01 10.89
CA ALA A 277 4.69 17.08 10.24
C ALA A 277 5.24 16.63 8.88
N THR A 278 4.93 15.39 8.51
CA THR A 278 5.20 14.85 7.17
C THR A 278 3.93 14.94 6.35
N VAL A 279 3.99 15.68 5.24
CA VAL A 279 2.88 15.96 4.33
C VAL A 279 3.18 15.30 2.99
N GLU A 280 2.19 14.65 2.39
CA GLU A 280 2.32 13.91 1.15
C GLU A 280 1.27 14.34 0.12
N LEU A 281 1.70 14.48 -1.14
CA LEU A 281 0.83 14.59 -2.30
C LEU A 281 0.59 13.21 -2.93
N SER A 282 -0.68 12.86 -3.14
CA SER A 282 -1.09 11.60 -3.77
C SER A 282 -1.99 11.85 -4.98
N THR A 283 -1.89 10.95 -5.97
CA THR A 283 -2.90 10.80 -7.02
C THR A 283 -4.01 9.89 -6.53
N TYR A 284 -5.23 10.42 -6.48
CA TYR A 284 -6.41 9.70 -5.99
C TYR A 284 -7.19 9.01 -7.09
N SER A 285 -7.18 9.50 -8.33
CA SER A 285 -7.82 8.82 -9.47
C SER A 285 -7.37 9.44 -10.80
N SER A 286 -7.47 8.68 -11.89
CA SER A 286 -7.43 9.20 -13.26
C SER A 286 -8.71 8.83 -14.01
N GLU A 287 -9.21 9.73 -14.85
CA GLU A 287 -10.42 9.49 -15.67
C GLU A 287 -10.20 8.40 -16.71
N VAL A 288 -8.98 8.27 -17.21
CA VAL A 288 -8.57 7.23 -18.16
C VAL A 288 -7.27 6.55 -17.74
N PRO A 289 -7.02 5.30 -18.16
CA PRO A 289 -5.73 4.64 -17.99
C PRO A 289 -4.60 5.41 -18.69
N GLY A 290 -3.40 5.39 -18.12
CA GLY A 290 -2.21 5.99 -18.73
C GLY A 290 -2.01 7.49 -18.49
N VAL A 291 -2.86 8.15 -17.69
CA VAL A 291 -2.61 9.53 -17.24
C VAL A 291 -1.55 9.53 -16.14
N LYS A 292 -0.34 9.96 -16.49
CA LYS A 292 0.85 9.99 -15.63
C LYS A 292 1.27 11.41 -15.28
N LEU A 293 1.58 11.61 -14.00
CA LEU A 293 2.20 12.82 -13.48
C LEU A 293 3.59 12.49 -12.93
N CYS A 294 4.53 13.37 -13.25
CA CYS A 294 5.90 13.32 -12.80
C CYS A 294 6.02 14.31 -11.63
N TYR A 295 6.62 13.85 -10.53
CA TYR A 295 6.66 14.59 -9.28
C TYR A 295 8.09 14.89 -8.93
N GLU A 296 8.40 16.17 -8.73
CA GLU A 296 9.73 16.57 -8.26
C GLU A 296 9.91 16.15 -6.79
N LYS A 297 8.86 16.36 -5.98
CA LYS A 297 8.83 15.98 -4.58
C LYS A 297 7.40 15.65 -4.17
N ARG A 298 7.16 14.42 -3.68
CA ARG A 298 5.84 13.98 -3.18
C ARG A 298 5.68 14.13 -1.68
N ILE A 299 6.77 14.10 -0.93
CA ILE A 299 6.77 14.11 0.53
C ILE A 299 7.58 15.30 1.02
N GLN A 300 7.01 16.07 1.95
CA GLN A 300 7.65 17.22 2.55
C GLN A 300 7.52 17.18 4.07
N MET A 301 8.60 17.48 4.77
CA MET A 301 8.57 17.74 6.20
C MET A 301 8.37 19.24 6.40
N VAL A 302 7.38 19.60 7.21
CA VAL A 302 7.06 21.00 7.54
C VAL A 302 7.21 21.23 9.03
N ALA A 303 7.74 22.39 9.42
CA ALA A 303 7.77 22.82 10.81
C ALA A 303 6.38 23.25 11.26
N LEU A 304 6.03 22.94 12.50
CA LEU A 304 4.74 23.32 13.12
C LEU A 304 4.90 24.57 14.00
N ASP A 305 5.52 25.61 13.43
CA ASP A 305 5.85 26.87 14.10
C ASP A 305 4.86 28.01 13.78
N SER A 306 3.87 27.73 12.93
CA SER A 306 2.82 28.66 12.51
C SER A 306 1.45 28.01 12.57
N ASP A 307 0.43 28.80 12.93
CA ASP A 307 -0.99 28.41 12.90
C ASP A 307 -1.48 28.02 11.49
N PHE A 308 -0.80 28.52 10.45
CA PHE A 308 -1.11 28.26 9.06
C PHE A 308 0.17 27.97 8.28
N ILE A 309 0.16 26.86 7.55
CA ILE A 309 1.30 26.38 6.78
C ILE A 309 0.84 26.15 5.33
N GLY A 310 1.51 26.80 4.39
CA GLY A 310 1.37 26.54 2.96
C GLY A 310 2.42 25.52 2.51
N VAL A 311 2.00 24.54 1.70
CA VAL A 311 2.89 23.54 1.11
C VAL A 311 2.62 23.47 -0.38
N GLU A 312 3.69 23.51 -1.17
CA GLU A 312 3.62 23.51 -2.62
C GLU A 312 4.32 22.30 -3.20
N PHE A 313 3.63 21.58 -4.07
CA PHE A 313 4.14 20.39 -4.74
C PHE A 313 4.12 20.62 -6.26
N PRO A 314 5.29 20.85 -6.87
CA PRO A 314 5.40 20.95 -8.32
C PRO A 314 5.12 19.60 -8.97
N VAL A 315 4.25 19.59 -9.98
CA VAL A 315 3.90 18.40 -10.77
C VAL A 315 4.00 18.72 -12.26
N THR A 316 4.51 17.78 -13.04
CA THR A 316 4.61 17.89 -14.50
C THR A 316 3.88 16.74 -15.18
N ALA A 317 3.43 16.97 -16.41
CA ALA A 317 2.96 15.89 -17.26
C ALA A 317 4.16 15.01 -17.67
N CYS A 318 4.08 13.69 -17.47
CA CYS A 318 5.13 12.81 -17.98
C CYS A 318 5.09 12.75 -19.53
N PRO A 319 6.23 12.53 -20.22
CA PRO A 319 6.28 12.57 -21.69
C PRO A 319 5.32 11.61 -22.42
N ASP A 320 4.97 10.49 -21.80
CA ASP A 320 4.12 9.41 -22.30
C ASP A 320 2.69 9.44 -21.74
N THR A 321 2.31 10.52 -21.05
CA THR A 321 0.99 10.63 -20.39
C THR A 321 -0.16 10.72 -21.39
N ALA A 322 -1.26 10.02 -21.08
CA ALA A 322 -2.52 10.15 -21.80
C ALA A 322 -3.27 11.44 -21.42
N GLN A 323 -4.16 11.90 -22.30
CA GLN A 323 -5.08 13.00 -22.00
C GLN A 323 -6.11 12.56 -20.96
N GLY A 324 -6.39 13.40 -19.98
CA GLY A 324 -7.48 13.13 -19.03
C GLY A 324 -7.40 13.97 -17.76
N LYS A 325 -8.33 13.75 -16.85
CA LYS A 325 -8.34 14.39 -15.54
C LYS A 325 -7.69 13.50 -14.49
N VAL A 326 -6.97 14.14 -13.58
CA VAL A 326 -6.36 13.51 -12.41
C VAL A 326 -6.88 14.20 -11.16
N LEU A 327 -7.32 13.41 -10.17
CA LEU A 327 -7.67 13.92 -8.86
C LEU A 327 -6.42 13.85 -7.96
N LEU A 328 -6.03 14.99 -7.40
CA LEU A 328 -4.86 15.16 -6.56
C LEU A 328 -5.33 15.50 -5.14
N GLY A 329 -4.65 14.99 -4.12
CA GLY A 329 -4.97 15.34 -2.74
C GLY A 329 -3.75 15.29 -1.86
N VAL A 330 -3.83 16.00 -0.73
CA VAL A 330 -2.71 16.14 0.21
C VAL A 330 -3.10 15.61 1.58
N THR A 331 -2.24 14.78 2.17
CA THR A 331 -2.45 14.16 3.48
C THR A 331 -1.30 14.46 4.42
N VAL A 332 -1.59 14.49 5.72
CA VAL A 332 -0.56 14.44 6.76
C VAL A 332 -0.36 12.98 7.14
N GLN A 333 0.85 12.47 6.95
CA GLN A 333 1.23 11.06 7.20
C GLN A 333 1.67 10.83 8.64
N GLY A 334 2.25 11.84 9.27
CA GLY A 334 2.79 11.77 10.63
C GLY A 334 3.07 13.16 11.19
N ALA A 335 3.03 13.29 12.52
CA ALA A 335 3.43 14.50 13.23
C ALA A 335 4.18 14.13 14.51
N THR A 336 5.15 14.96 14.88
CA THR A 336 5.94 14.83 16.12
C THR A 336 5.34 15.70 17.24
N GLY A 337 5.86 15.59 18.46
CA GLY A 337 5.44 16.46 19.57
C GLY A 337 4.01 16.21 20.06
N HIS A 338 3.50 14.99 19.94
CA HIS A 338 2.13 14.61 20.32
C HIS A 338 1.01 15.40 19.61
N VAL A 339 1.31 15.97 18.43
CA VAL A 339 0.32 16.64 17.59
C VAL A 339 -0.56 15.60 16.89
N MET A 340 -1.87 15.75 17.04
CA MET A 340 -2.86 14.89 16.42
C MET A 340 -3.09 15.26 14.95
N ILE A 341 -3.33 14.26 14.11
CA ILE A 341 -3.71 14.49 12.71
C ILE A 341 -5.23 14.45 12.61
N LYS A 342 -5.84 15.60 12.32
CA LYS A 342 -7.27 15.71 12.11
C LYS A 342 -7.58 15.57 10.62
N ARG A 343 -8.36 14.55 10.28
CA ARG A 343 -8.79 14.30 8.89
C ARG A 343 -10.00 15.20 8.58
N THR A 344 -9.97 15.85 7.42
CA THR A 344 -11.16 16.52 6.86
C THR A 344 -11.91 15.48 6.01
N PRO A 345 -13.25 15.43 6.08
CA PRO A 345 -14.05 14.62 5.17
C PRO A 345 -13.70 14.87 3.70
N SER A 346 -13.65 13.81 2.88
CA SER A 346 -13.16 13.85 1.49
C SER A 346 -14.01 14.72 0.55
N ASP A 347 -15.24 15.03 0.92
CA ASP A 347 -16.19 15.91 0.22
C ASP A 347 -15.91 17.41 0.44
N LYS A 348 -14.95 17.78 1.32
CA LYS A 348 -14.63 19.17 1.64
C LYS A 348 -13.13 19.47 1.48
N GLY A 349 -12.75 19.94 0.29
CA GLY A 349 -11.54 20.75 0.08
C GLY A 349 -10.18 20.05 0.16
N GLN A 350 -10.10 18.74 0.37
CA GLN A 350 -8.81 18.01 0.43
C GLN A 350 -8.31 17.48 -0.92
N MET A 351 -9.12 17.61 -1.96
CA MET A 351 -8.79 17.15 -3.29
C MET A 351 -9.02 18.25 -4.32
N SER A 352 -8.20 18.25 -5.36
CA SER A 352 -8.28 19.19 -6.45
C SER A 352 -7.99 18.46 -7.77
N GLN A 353 -8.64 18.91 -8.82
CA GLN A 353 -8.54 18.27 -10.13
C GLN A 353 -7.50 19.00 -10.98
N LEU A 354 -6.63 18.22 -11.63
CA LEU A 354 -5.74 18.66 -12.69
C LEU A 354 -6.18 18.04 -14.00
N THR A 355 -6.28 18.85 -15.05
CA THR A 355 -6.52 18.37 -16.41
C THR A 355 -5.19 18.27 -17.14
N ILE A 356 -4.88 17.11 -17.71
CA ILE A 356 -3.81 16.95 -18.67
C ILE A 356 -4.44 17.03 -20.06
N ALA A 357 -4.15 18.11 -20.76
CA ALA A 357 -4.57 18.34 -22.13
C ALA A 357 -3.46 17.95 -23.10
N VAL A 358 -3.85 17.56 -24.31
CA VAL A 358 -2.93 17.54 -25.45
C VAL A 358 -2.86 18.97 -25.99
N PRO A 359 -1.71 19.47 -26.46
CA PRO A 359 -1.73 20.54 -27.45
C PRO A 359 -2.36 20.08 -28.77
#